data_AF-A0A967T871-F1
#
_entry.id   AF-A0A967T871-F1
#
_cell.length_a   1.000
_cell.length_b   1.000
_cell.length_c   1.000
_cell.angle_alpha   90.00
_cell.angle_beta   90.00
_cell.angle_gamma   90.00
#
_symmetry.space_group_name_H-M   'P 1'
#
loop_
_entity.id
_entity.type
_entity.pdbx_description
1 polymer ?
#
loop_
_entity_poly.entity_id
_entity_poly.type
_entity_poly.pdbx_seq_one_letter_code
_entity_poly.pdbx_strand_id
1 'polypeptide(L)'
;MAGATPAPEGQVQAGLSPGGPVVRIVHVGPYTTTGESYGLLEAYMAAHGVTQGALSWEHYISDPGVIPADELVTHIYYQVADPG
;
A
#
# COMPACT_ATOMS: atom_id res chain seq x y z
N MET A 1 -22.07 22.45 -1.35
CA MET A 1 -21.41 23.32 -2.35
C MET A 1 -20.10 22.65 -2.72
N ALA A 2 -20.04 21.92 -3.84
CA ALA A 2 -18.77 21.41 -4.35
C ALA A 2 -18.06 22.57 -5.08
N GLY A 3 -16.92 23.01 -4.55
CA GLY A 3 -16.08 24.01 -5.23
C GLY A 3 -15.53 23.42 -6.53
N ALA A 4 -15.50 24.22 -7.59
CA ALA A 4 -14.97 23.79 -8.88
C ALA A 4 -13.48 23.43 -8.75
N THR A 5 -13.11 22.21 -9.18
CA THR A 5 -11.71 21.80 -9.30
C THR A 5 -11.03 22.66 -10.37
N PRO A 6 -9.94 23.38 -10.06
CA PRO A 6 -9.19 24.11 -11.07
C PRO A 6 -8.68 23.16 -12.17
N ALA A 7 -8.57 23.67 -13.40
CA ALA A 7 -8.00 22.90 -14.50
C ALA A 7 -6.56 22.46 -14.13
N PRO A 8 -6.15 21.22 -14.44
CA PRO A 8 -4.82 20.76 -14.10
C PRO A 8 -3.77 21.57 -14.89
N GLU A 9 -3.04 22.43 -14.19
CA GLU A 9 -1.86 23.12 -14.71
C GLU A 9 -0.61 22.33 -14.28
N GLY A 10 0.12 21.77 -15.25
CA GLY A 10 1.35 21.00 -15.01
C GLY A 10 1.18 19.47 -15.10
N GLN A 11 2.19 18.73 -14.63
CA GLN A 11 2.23 17.26 -14.71
C GLN A 11 1.41 16.55 -13.63
N VAL A 12 0.87 17.30 -12.67
CA VAL A 12 0.08 16.75 -11.55
C VAL A 12 -1.39 16.70 -11.96
N GLN A 13 -2.00 15.53 -11.86
CA GLN A 13 -3.40 15.30 -12.20
C GLN A 13 -4.15 14.70 -11.01
N ALA A 14 -5.40 15.10 -10.84
CA ALA A 14 -6.28 14.47 -9.88
C ALA A 14 -6.63 13.04 -10.32
N GLY A 15 -6.64 12.11 -9.37
CA GLY A 15 -6.98 10.71 -9.61
C GLY A 15 -7.54 10.08 -8.33
N LEU A 16 -7.84 8.79 -8.42
CA LEU A 16 -8.29 7.99 -7.28
C LEU A 16 -7.23 6.97 -6.92
N SER A 17 -7.11 6.66 -5.63
CA SER A 17 -6.30 5.52 -5.19
C SER A 17 -6.96 4.19 -5.62
N PRO A 18 -6.19 3.10 -5.70
CA PRO A 18 -6.76 1.77 -5.90
C PRO A 18 -7.87 1.46 -4.88
N GLY A 19 -8.92 0.79 -5.33
CA GLY A 19 -10.02 0.31 -4.50
C GLY A 19 -10.24 -1.20 -4.67
N GLY A 20 -11.15 -1.76 -3.87
CA GLY A 20 -11.50 -3.18 -3.89
C GLY A 20 -10.85 -3.98 -2.75
N PRO A 21 -11.06 -5.31 -2.72
CA PRO A 21 -10.53 -6.18 -1.67
C PRO A 21 -9.00 -6.28 -1.74
N VAL A 22 -8.37 -6.26 -0.56
CA VAL A 22 -6.91 -6.30 -0.40
C VAL A 22 -6.53 -7.20 0.76
N VAL A 23 -5.31 -7.74 0.71
CA VAL A 23 -4.60 -8.21 1.91
C VAL A 23 -3.58 -7.15 2.29
N ARG A 24 -3.54 -6.80 3.58
CA ARG A 24 -2.63 -5.79 4.12
C ARG A 24 -1.76 -6.38 5.21
N ILE A 25 -0.47 -6.05 5.19
CA ILE A 25 0.43 -6.20 6.32
C ILE A 25 0.89 -4.83 6.83
N VAL A 26 1.07 -4.71 8.14
CA VAL A 26 1.68 -3.53 8.78
C VAL A 26 3.12 -3.87 9.09
N HIS A 27 4.04 -3.23 8.38
CA HIS A 27 5.46 -3.29 8.64
C HIS A 27 5.83 -2.24 9.69
N VAL A 28 6.47 -2.67 10.78
CA VAL A 28 7.06 -1.78 11.78
C VAL A 28 8.56 -2.05 11.78
N GLY A 29 9.34 -1.04 11.43
CA GLY A 29 10.78 -1.15 11.27
C GLY A 29 11.33 -0.45 10.01
N PRO A 30 12.63 -0.61 9.74
CA PRO A 30 13.32 0.11 8.68
C PRO A 30 12.88 -0.38 7.30
N TYR A 31 12.79 0.52 6.32
CA TYR A 31 12.41 0.16 4.94
C TYR A 31 13.28 -0.93 4.30
N THR A 32 14.49 -1.16 4.79
CA THR A 32 15.38 -2.22 4.31
C THR A 32 14.86 -3.64 4.62
N THR A 33 13.96 -3.80 5.59
CA THR A 33 13.39 -5.10 5.98
C THR A 33 11.96 -5.30 5.47
N THR A 34 11.42 -4.41 4.65
CA THR A 34 10.07 -4.57 4.06
C THR A 34 9.95 -5.82 3.20
N GLY A 35 11.05 -6.28 2.58
CA GLY A 35 11.08 -7.54 1.83
C GLY A 35 10.63 -8.76 2.65
N GLU A 36 10.90 -8.77 3.97
CA GLU A 36 10.42 -9.83 4.87
C GLU A 36 8.89 -9.76 5.03
N SER A 37 8.34 -8.55 5.11
CA SER A 37 6.89 -8.33 5.18
C SER A 37 6.18 -8.70 3.88
N TYR A 38 6.79 -8.46 2.73
CA TYR A 38 6.29 -8.97 1.44
C TYR A 38 6.26 -10.50 1.44
N GLY A 39 7.33 -11.17 1.86
CA GLY A 39 7.37 -12.63 1.94
C GLY A 39 6.30 -13.21 2.89
N LEU A 40 6.05 -12.56 4.04
CA LEU A 40 4.99 -12.94 4.96
C LEU A 40 3.58 -12.73 4.35
N LEU A 41 3.39 -11.63 3.63
CA LEU A 41 2.12 -11.34 2.95
C LEU A 41 1.83 -12.39 1.86
N GLU A 42 2.84 -12.75 1.06
CA GLU A 42 2.75 -13.81 0.04
C GLU A 42 2.44 -15.18 0.66
N ALA A 43 3.15 -15.54 1.73
CA ALA A 43 2.90 -16.78 2.46
C ALA A 43 1.48 -16.84 3.04
N TYR A 44 0.99 -15.71 3.59
CA TYR A 44 -0.40 -15.61 4.06
C TYR A 44 -1.39 -15.82 2.92
N MET A 45 -1.22 -15.13 1.79
CA MET A 45 -2.11 -15.27 0.64
C MET A 45 -2.15 -16.71 0.13
N ALA A 46 -0.99 -17.36 0.00
CA ALA A 46 -0.89 -18.76 -0.40
C ALA A 46 -1.59 -19.72 0.58
N ALA A 47 -1.38 -19.53 1.90
CA ALA A 47 -1.99 -20.35 2.94
C ALA A 47 -3.53 -20.25 2.96
N HIS A 48 -4.08 -19.11 2.54
CA HIS A 48 -5.50 -18.84 2.51
C HIS A 48 -6.15 -19.02 1.12
N GLY A 49 -5.39 -19.51 0.12
CA GLY A 49 -5.89 -19.71 -1.24
C GLY A 49 -6.31 -18.40 -1.93
N VAL A 50 -5.72 -17.27 -1.53
CA VAL A 50 -6.01 -15.95 -2.10
C VAL A 50 -5.01 -15.66 -3.22
N THR A 51 -5.51 -15.38 -4.41
CA THR A 51 -4.67 -15.00 -5.55
C THR A 51 -4.41 -13.49 -5.52
N GLN A 52 -3.15 -13.10 -5.72
CA GLN A 52 -2.77 -11.69 -5.87
C GLN A 52 -3.32 -11.11 -7.18
N GLY A 53 -3.90 -9.92 -7.09
CA GLY A 53 -4.37 -9.12 -8.21
C GLY A 53 -3.26 -8.32 -8.88
N ALA A 54 -3.63 -7.41 -9.78
CA ALA A 54 -2.67 -6.69 -10.61
C ALA A 54 -1.87 -5.60 -9.85
N LEU A 55 -2.38 -5.13 -8.71
CA LEU A 55 -1.83 -3.98 -8.00
C LEU A 55 -1.19 -4.36 -6.66
N SER A 56 -0.04 -3.73 -6.41
CA SER A 56 0.58 -3.61 -5.10
C SER A 56 0.92 -2.14 -4.86
N TRP A 57 0.79 -1.69 -3.62
CA TRP A 57 1.22 -0.36 -3.21
C TRP A 57 1.53 -0.31 -1.71
N GLU A 58 2.16 0.78 -1.29
CA GLU A 58 2.52 1.05 0.09
C GLU A 58 1.94 2.40 0.55
N HIS A 59 1.60 2.50 1.84
CA HIS A 59 1.38 3.78 2.51
C HIS A 59 2.45 3.96 3.60
N TYR A 60 3.22 5.04 3.51
CA TYR A 60 4.20 5.44 4.52
C TYR A 60 3.51 6.30 5.58
N ILE A 61 3.30 5.74 6.77
CA ILE A 61 2.48 6.36 7.81
C ILE A 61 3.31 7.26 8.72
N SER A 62 4.56 6.86 9.00
CA SER A 62 5.49 7.61 9.83
C SER A 62 6.45 8.45 8.97
N ASP A 63 6.82 9.64 9.47
CA ASP A 63 7.83 10.49 8.82
C ASP A 63 9.26 10.00 9.16
N PRO A 64 10.05 9.53 8.18
CA PRO A 64 11.42 9.06 8.41
C PRO A 64 12.41 10.17 8.78
N GLY A 65 12.04 11.45 8.63
CA GLY A 65 12.84 12.58 9.09
C GLY A 65 12.70 12.85 10.60
N VAL A 66 11.69 12.25 11.25
CA VAL A 66 11.36 12.53 12.66
C VAL A 66 11.34 11.25 13.51
N ILE A 67 10.85 10.14 12.95
CA ILE A 67 10.68 8.88 13.67
C ILE A 67 11.90 7.98 13.46
N PRO A 68 12.43 7.35 14.53
CA PRO A 68 13.50 6.36 14.43
C PRO A 68 13.14 5.21 13.48
N ALA A 69 14.14 4.67 12.79
CA ALA A 69 13.93 3.69 11.74
C ALA A 69 13.23 2.41 12.23
N ASP A 70 13.48 1.98 13.45
CA ASP A 70 12.87 0.82 14.11
C ASP A 70 11.41 1.03 14.53
N GLU A 71 10.93 2.28 14.50
CA GLU A 71 9.55 2.66 14.82
C GLU A 71 8.75 3.11 13.58
N LEU A 72 9.35 3.11 12.39
CA LEU A 72 8.65 3.49 11.16
C LEU A 72 7.53 2.52 10.83
N VAL A 73 6.37 3.06 10.47
CA VAL A 73 5.19 2.29 10.12
C VAL A 73 4.91 2.42 8.62
N THR A 74 4.88 1.28 7.93
CA THR A 74 4.49 1.17 6.53
C THR A 74 3.36 0.17 6.38
N HIS A 75 2.30 0.53 5.68
CA HIS A 75 1.26 -0.41 5.30
C HIS A 75 1.52 -0.89 3.88
N ILE A 76 1.65 -2.21 3.69
CA ILE A 76 1.86 -2.83 2.40
C ILE A 76 0.57 -3.54 1.99
N TYR A 77 0.14 -3.32 0.75
CA TYR A 77 -1.11 -3.83 0.21
C TYR A 77 -0.86 -4.66 -1.04
N TYR A 78 -1.50 -5.83 -1.10
CA TYR A 78 -1.73 -6.59 -2.31
C TYR A 78 -3.22 -6.63 -2.61
N GLN A 79 -3.59 -6.23 -3.83
CA GLN A 79 -4.95 -6.40 -4.31
C GLN A 79 -5.28 -7.90 -4.36
N VAL A 80 -6.52 -8.25 -4.05
CA VAL A 80 -7.02 -9.61 -4.26
C VAL A 80 -7.57 -9.71 -5.69
N ALA A 81 -7.22 -10.78 -6.40
CA ALA A 81 -7.77 -11.05 -7.72
C ALA A 81 -9.29 -11.28 -7.63
N ASP A 82 -10.03 -10.77 -8.62
CA ASP A 82 -11.46 -11.00 -8.72
C ASP A 82 -11.73 -12.49 -9.03
N PRO A 83 -12.56 -13.20 -8.26
CA PRO A 83 -13.10 -14.48 -8.69
C PRO A 83 -14.11 -14.20 -9.81
N GLY A 84 -13.66 -14.23 -11.07
CA GLY A 84 -14.50 -14.01 -12.24
C GLY A 84 -15.72 -14.92 -12.34
#